data_AF-A0A442SZY4-F1
#
_entry.id   AF-A0A442SZY4-F1
#
_cell.length_a   1.000
_cell.length_b   1.000
_cell.length_c   1.000
_cell.angle_alpha   90.00
_cell.angle_beta   90.00
_cell.angle_gamma   90.00
#
_symmetry.space_group_name_H-M   'P 1'
#
loop_
_entity.id
_entity.type
_entity.pdbx_description
1 polymer ?
#
loop_
_entity_poly.entity_id
_entity_poly.type
_entity_poly.pdbx_seq_one_letter_code
_entity_poly.pdbx_strand_id
1 'polypeptide(L)'
;MKSILDAGYANVDYRLVKKGMDDQKSLGERYVAAAGELGPGSVDIVLVDGIFRSECAILAVNVLSRGGVLILDNVNRYLPSNSRAPDSIALDGKPVDDNWRKFAGLTSGWRRIWTTNGLTDTAFLFKP
;
A
#
# COMPACT_ATOMS: atom_id res chain seq x y z
N MET A 1 -20.11 -17.88 8.97
CA MET A 1 -18.67 -17.87 8.66
C MET A 1 -17.95 -18.07 9.98
N LYS A 2 -17.11 -19.10 10.14
CA LYS A 2 -16.27 -19.24 11.34
C LYS A 2 -15.26 -18.09 11.36
N SER A 3 -15.02 -17.47 12.51
CA SER A 3 -13.93 -16.49 12.64
C SER A 3 -12.57 -17.20 12.48
N ILE A 4 -11.51 -16.43 12.21
CA ILE A 4 -10.13 -16.95 12.17
C ILE A 4 -9.79 -17.69 13.47
N LEU A 5 -10.30 -17.18 14.60
CA LEU A 5 -10.16 -17.78 15.92
C LEU A 5 -10.94 -19.10 16.02
N ASP A 6 -12.17 -19.18 15.52
CA ASP A 6 -12.98 -20.41 15.51
C ASP A 6 -12.40 -21.50 14.58
N ALA A 7 -11.52 -21.10 13.66
CA ALA A 7 -10.82 -21.98 12.75
C ALA A 7 -9.46 -22.47 13.30
N GLY A 8 -8.98 -21.91 14.43
CA GLY A 8 -7.75 -22.35 15.09
C GLY A 8 -6.46 -21.95 14.37
N TYR A 9 -6.50 -20.96 13.47
CA TYR A 9 -5.29 -20.47 12.79
C TYR A 9 -4.47 -19.58 13.73
N ALA A 10 -3.26 -20.00 14.05
CA ALA A 10 -2.32 -19.25 14.90
C ALA A 10 -1.31 -18.41 14.10
N ASN A 11 -1.24 -18.60 12.78
CA ASN A 11 -0.31 -17.93 11.88
C ASN A 11 -0.94 -16.72 11.18
N VAL A 12 -2.08 -16.24 11.66
CA VAL A 12 -2.82 -15.11 11.09
C VAL A 12 -3.20 -14.15 12.21
N ASP A 13 -2.73 -12.91 12.12
CA ASP A 13 -3.16 -11.80 12.97
C ASP A 13 -4.10 -10.90 12.18
N TYR A 14 -5.19 -10.47 12.83
CA TYR A 14 -6.16 -9.56 12.22
C TYR A 14 -6.43 -8.38 13.15
N ARG A 15 -6.16 -7.18 12.65
CA ARG A 15 -6.29 -5.94 13.40
C ARG A 15 -7.45 -5.13 12.86
N LEU A 16 -8.54 -5.06 13.62
CA LEU A 16 -9.75 -4.33 13.26
C LEU A 16 -9.74 -2.91 13.85
N VAL A 17 -9.74 -1.90 12.98
CA VAL A 17 -10.00 -0.52 13.36
C VAL A 17 -11.46 -0.18 13.05
N LYS A 18 -12.28 -0.04 14.09
CA LYS A 18 -13.69 0.36 13.93
C LYS A 18 -13.80 1.85 13.62
N LYS A 19 -14.62 2.20 12.63
CA LYS A 19 -14.85 3.59 12.18
C LYS A 19 -15.42 4.52 13.28
N GLY A 20 -16.28 4.01 14.16
CA GLY A 20 -16.84 4.81 15.26
C GLY A 20 -17.52 6.10 14.78
N MET A 21 -17.42 7.16 15.59
CA MET A 21 -17.80 8.54 15.25
C MET A 21 -16.58 9.39 14.83
N ASP A 22 -15.46 8.75 14.50
CA ASP A 22 -14.23 9.47 14.19
C ASP A 22 -14.36 10.27 12.90
N ASP A 23 -13.69 11.43 12.87
CA ASP A 23 -13.40 12.10 11.62
C ASP A 23 -12.44 11.26 10.75
N GLN A 24 -12.33 11.63 9.47
CA GLN A 24 -11.54 10.88 8.50
C GLN A 24 -10.04 10.85 8.84
N LYS A 25 -9.53 11.87 9.54
CA LYS A 25 -8.12 11.98 9.90
C LYS A 25 -7.79 11.04 11.06
N SER A 26 -8.54 11.10 12.15
CA SER A 26 -8.44 10.19 13.30
C SER A 26 -8.56 8.73 12.85
N LEU A 27 -9.51 8.45 11.95
CA LEU A 27 -9.67 7.11 11.39
C LEU A 27 -8.42 6.66 10.62
N GLY A 28 -7.84 7.54 9.80
CA GLY A 28 -6.63 7.25 9.02
C GLY A 28 -5.43 6.97 9.91
N GLU A 29 -5.20 7.80 10.93
CA GLU A 29 -4.11 7.63 11.89
C GLU A 29 -4.21 6.28 12.60
N ARG A 30 -5.40 5.89 13.10
CA ARG A 30 -5.60 4.58 13.73
C ARG A 30 -5.47 3.41 12.75
N TYR A 31 -6.01 3.57 11.53
CA TYR A 31 -5.93 2.55 10.49
C TYR A 31 -4.48 2.23 10.11
N VAL A 32 -3.67 3.26 9.90
CA VAL A 32 -2.25 3.12 9.56
C VAL A 32 -1.45 2.62 10.77
N ALA A 33 -1.76 3.14 11.97
CA ALA A 33 -1.12 2.72 13.22
C ALA A 33 -1.38 1.25 13.58
N ALA A 34 -2.42 0.62 13.01
CA ALA A 34 -2.64 -0.82 13.19
C ALA A 34 -1.45 -1.66 12.70
N ALA A 35 -0.63 -1.17 11.77
CA ALA A 35 0.62 -1.82 11.35
C ALA A 35 1.87 -1.20 12.02
N GLY A 36 1.70 -0.23 12.94
CA GLY A 36 2.79 0.53 13.57
C GLY A 36 3.66 -0.26 14.56
N GLU A 37 3.19 -1.42 15.02
CA GLU A 37 4.01 -2.32 15.86
C GLU A 37 5.02 -3.14 15.04
N LEU A 38 4.87 -3.18 13.71
CA LEU A 38 5.81 -3.89 12.86
C LEU A 38 7.13 -3.11 12.79
N GLY A 39 8.23 -3.80 13.11
CA GLY A 39 9.57 -3.22 13.08
C GLY A 39 10.01 -2.87 11.66
N PRO A 40 10.97 -1.94 11.49
CA PRO A 40 11.61 -1.71 10.20
C PRO A 40 12.23 -3.00 9.65
N GLY A 41 12.00 -3.28 8.36
CA GLY A 41 12.55 -4.48 7.71
C GLY A 41 12.05 -5.82 8.25
N SER A 42 10.91 -5.86 8.94
CA SER A 42 10.36 -7.06 9.57
C SER A 42 9.41 -7.88 8.68
N VAL A 43 9.07 -7.38 7.49
CA VAL A 43 8.07 -7.99 6.60
C VAL A 43 8.64 -8.26 5.23
N ASP A 44 8.44 -9.45 4.69
CA ASP A 44 8.95 -9.82 3.35
C ASP A 44 8.02 -9.43 2.21
N ILE A 45 6.70 -9.38 2.46
CA ILE A 45 5.69 -9.05 1.46
C ILE A 45 4.65 -8.11 2.07
N VAL A 46 4.37 -6.99 1.40
CA VAL A 46 3.31 -6.06 1.77
C VAL A 46 2.36 -5.86 0.60
N LEU A 47 1.05 -5.95 0.84
CA LEU A 47 0.00 -5.58 -0.11
C LEU A 47 -0.71 -4.32 0.38
N VAL A 48 -0.76 -3.28 -0.46
CA VAL A 48 -1.54 -2.06 -0.22
C VAL A 48 -2.75 -2.05 -1.16
N ASP A 49 -3.91 -2.43 -0.60
CA ASP A 49 -5.21 -2.41 -1.28
C ASP A 49 -6.33 -1.88 -0.37
N GLY A 50 -6.01 -0.82 0.37
CA GLY A 50 -6.90 -0.23 1.39
C GLY A 50 -7.49 1.12 1.01
N ILE A 51 -7.93 1.88 2.02
CA ILE A 51 -8.53 3.21 1.85
C ILE A 51 -7.53 4.36 2.10
N PHE A 52 -6.64 4.24 3.09
CA PHE A 52 -5.58 5.20 3.40
C PHE A 52 -4.27 4.81 2.69
N ARG A 53 -4.36 4.65 1.36
CA ARG A 53 -3.30 3.99 0.56
C ARG A 53 -1.98 4.75 0.57
N SER A 54 -1.99 6.09 0.57
CA SER A 54 -0.75 6.86 0.48
C SER A 54 0.07 6.73 1.77
N GLU A 55 -0.57 6.78 2.93
CA GLU A 55 0.05 6.55 4.23
C GLU A 55 0.50 5.10 4.40
N CYS A 56 -0.33 4.13 4.00
CA CYS A 56 0.03 2.71 4.02
C CYS A 56 1.23 2.41 3.10
N ALA A 57 1.32 3.05 1.93
CA ALA A 57 2.45 2.88 1.02
C ALA A 57 3.76 3.45 1.61
N ILE A 58 3.70 4.58 2.32
CA ILE A 58 4.86 5.12 3.05
C ILE A 58 5.29 4.19 4.19
N LEU A 59 4.32 3.70 4.98
CA LEU A 59 4.62 2.73 6.06
C LEU A 59 5.23 1.44 5.50
N ALA A 60 4.72 0.95 4.37
CA ALA A 60 5.21 -0.25 3.71
C ALA A 60 6.71 -0.15 3.38
N VAL A 61 7.16 1.00 2.88
CA VAL A 61 8.59 1.22 2.59
C VAL A 61 9.47 1.02 3.83
N ASN A 62 8.99 1.40 5.02
CA ASN A 62 9.72 1.26 6.27
C ASN A 62 9.77 -0.20 6.76
N VAL A 63 8.62 -0.87 6.82
CA VAL A 63 8.51 -2.23 7.41
C VAL A 63 9.02 -3.33 6.49
N LEU A 64 9.10 -3.09 5.18
CA LEU A 64 9.55 -4.08 4.21
C LEU A 64 11.05 -4.41 4.36
N SER A 65 11.40 -5.69 4.35
CA SER A 65 12.76 -6.22 4.41
C SER A 65 13.52 -5.97 3.10
N ARG A 66 14.86 -6.03 3.14
CA ARG A 66 15.68 -5.98 1.92
C ARG A 66 15.40 -7.23 1.08
N GLY A 67 15.20 -7.06 -0.22
CA GLY A 67 14.71 -8.13 -1.10
C GLY A 67 13.19 -8.39 -1.01
N GLY A 68 12.49 -7.74 -0.08
CA GLY A 68 11.04 -7.85 0.06
C GLY A 68 10.28 -7.20 -1.10
N VAL A 69 8.99 -7.54 -1.19
CA VAL A 69 8.08 -7.10 -2.26
C VAL A 69 6.93 -6.25 -1.70
N LEU A 70 6.80 -5.03 -2.22
CA LEU A 70 5.59 -4.22 -2.07
C LEU A 70 4.70 -4.40 -3.30
N ILE A 71 3.45 -4.80 -3.08
CA ILE A 71 2.40 -4.89 -4.08
C ILE A 71 1.44 -3.72 -3.85
N LEU A 72 1.28 -2.87 -4.86
CA LEU A 72 0.41 -1.70 -4.80
C LEU A 72 -0.71 -1.83 -5.83
N ASP A 73 -1.94 -1.94 -5.35
CA ASP A 73 -3.12 -2.06 -6.20
C ASP A 73 -3.67 -0.70 -6.66
N ASN A 74 -4.29 -0.68 -7.85
CA ASN A 74 -4.80 0.53 -8.52
C ASN A 74 -3.75 1.65 -8.68
N VAL A 75 -2.48 1.28 -8.86
CA VAL A 75 -1.35 2.20 -8.82
C VAL A 75 -1.43 3.31 -9.89
N ASN A 76 -2.07 3.04 -11.03
CA ASN A 76 -2.26 4.00 -12.12
C ASN A 76 -3.01 5.27 -11.69
N ARG A 77 -3.83 5.19 -10.65
CA ARG A 77 -4.61 6.32 -10.11
C ARG A 77 -3.79 7.23 -9.20
N TYR A 78 -2.59 6.82 -8.82
CA TYR A 78 -1.78 7.48 -7.80
C TYR A 78 -0.41 7.92 -8.31
N LEU A 79 0.16 7.19 -9.26
CA LEU A 79 1.46 7.46 -9.86
C LEU A 79 1.35 7.66 -11.37
N PRO A 80 2.10 8.62 -11.95
CA PRO A 80 2.24 8.77 -13.40
C PRO A 80 2.63 7.46 -14.08
N SER A 81 1.93 7.13 -15.17
CA SER A 81 2.17 5.91 -15.94
C SER A 81 1.80 6.10 -17.42
N ASN A 82 2.18 5.13 -18.25
CA ASN A 82 1.73 5.04 -19.64
C ASN A 82 0.44 4.23 -19.79
N SER A 83 -0.28 3.97 -18.69
CA SER A 83 -1.50 3.18 -18.69
C SER A 83 -2.63 3.90 -19.41
N ARG A 84 -3.49 3.10 -20.05
CA ARG A 84 -4.75 3.55 -20.66
C ARG A 84 -5.98 3.17 -19.81
N ALA A 85 -5.75 2.59 -18.63
CA ALA A 85 -6.81 2.30 -17.69
C ALA A 85 -7.54 3.59 -17.27
N PRO A 86 -8.83 3.54 -16.93
CA PRO A 86 -9.56 4.70 -16.40
C PRO A 86 -8.84 5.35 -15.21
N ASP A 87 -8.97 6.68 -15.13
CA ASP A 87 -8.39 7.54 -14.07
C ASP A 87 -6.85 7.44 -13.94
N SER A 88 -6.16 6.98 -14.98
CA SER A 88 -4.70 6.95 -15.00
C SER A 88 -4.11 8.35 -15.04
N ILE A 89 -3.06 8.58 -14.26
CA ILE A 89 -2.25 9.79 -14.33
C ILE A 89 -1.26 9.65 -15.49
N ALA A 90 -1.30 10.58 -16.45
CA ALA A 90 -0.37 10.61 -17.58
C ALA A 90 1.09 10.78 -17.12
N LEU A 91 2.06 10.35 -17.95
CA LEU A 91 3.49 10.36 -17.62
C LEU A 91 4.04 11.75 -17.26
N ASP A 92 3.51 12.81 -17.86
CA ASP A 92 3.85 14.21 -17.58
C ASP A 92 3.04 14.81 -16.41
N GLY A 93 2.12 14.02 -15.85
CA GLY A 93 1.36 14.35 -14.66
C GLY A 93 2.20 14.30 -13.38
N LYS A 94 1.54 14.59 -12.26
CA LYS A 94 2.15 14.57 -10.92
C LYS A 94 1.47 13.49 -10.06
N PRO A 95 2.19 12.88 -9.11
CA PRO A 95 1.57 12.09 -8.05
C PRO A 95 0.43 12.88 -7.38
N VAL A 96 -0.66 12.19 -7.01
CA VAL A 96 -1.92 12.85 -6.63
C VAL A 96 -1.83 13.69 -5.35
N ASP A 97 -0.89 13.38 -4.45
CA ASP A 97 -0.59 14.14 -3.25
C ASP A 97 0.90 14.06 -2.87
N ASP A 98 1.27 14.72 -1.77
CA ASP A 98 2.66 14.77 -1.30
C ASP A 98 3.16 13.45 -0.71
N ASN A 99 2.28 12.60 -0.17
CA ASN A 99 2.67 11.26 0.26
C ASN A 99 3.04 10.40 -0.95
N TRP A 100 2.27 10.46 -2.04
CA TRP A 100 2.63 9.77 -3.28
C TRP A 100 3.88 10.34 -3.93
N ARG A 101 4.10 11.66 -3.84
CA ARG A 101 5.37 12.28 -4.26
C ARG A 101 6.54 11.72 -3.47
N LYS A 102 6.41 11.66 -2.14
CA LYS A 102 7.43 11.09 -1.25
C LYS A 102 7.67 9.61 -1.56
N PHE A 103 6.59 8.84 -1.74
CA PHE A 103 6.66 7.42 -2.09
C PHE A 103 7.40 7.20 -3.41
N ALA A 104 7.08 7.98 -4.44
CA ALA A 104 7.76 7.92 -5.74
C ALA A 104 9.26 8.22 -5.61
N GLY A 105 9.63 9.19 -4.76
CA GLY A 105 11.04 9.47 -4.44
C GLY A 105 11.74 8.29 -3.77
N LEU A 106 11.13 7.74 -2.71
CA LEU A 106 11.68 6.61 -1.94
C LEU A 106 11.85 5.33 -2.75
N THR A 107 11.00 5.12 -3.76
CA THR A 107 10.97 3.91 -4.58
C THR A 107 11.53 4.10 -5.98
N SER A 108 12.06 5.29 -6.31
CA SER A 108 12.53 5.65 -7.65
C SER A 108 13.57 4.70 -8.24
N GLY A 109 14.45 4.14 -7.40
CA GLY A 109 15.48 3.18 -7.80
C GLY A 109 15.10 1.71 -7.64
N TRP A 110 13.88 1.40 -7.19
CA TRP A 110 13.47 0.02 -6.95
C TRP A 110 13.15 -0.68 -8.27
N ARG A 111 13.47 -1.98 -8.36
CA ARG A 111 13.00 -2.79 -9.49
C ARG A 111 11.47 -2.81 -9.43
N ARG A 112 10.83 -2.59 -10.58
CA ARG A 112 9.37 -2.49 -10.68
C ARG A 112 8.84 -3.37 -11.81
N ILE A 113 7.82 -4.16 -11.50
CA ILE A 113 6.97 -4.83 -12.50
C ILE A 113 5.61 -4.15 -12.42
N TRP A 114 5.10 -3.68 -13.56
CA TRP A 114 3.81 -3.01 -13.65
C TRP A 114 2.91 -3.82 -14.56
N THR A 115 1.76 -4.25 -14.06
CA THR A 115 0.79 -5.07 -14.78
C THR A 115 -0.54 -4.36 -14.89
N THR A 116 -1.28 -4.63 -15.96
CA THR A 116 -2.61 -4.06 -16.20
C THR A 116 -3.57 -5.15 -16.66
N ASN A 117 -4.84 -5.02 -16.29
CA ASN A 117 -5.94 -5.77 -16.90
C ASN A 117 -6.79 -4.91 -17.85
N GLY A 118 -6.37 -3.66 -18.11
CA GLY A 118 -7.11 -2.67 -18.92
C GLY A 118 -8.13 -1.82 -18.15
N LEU A 119 -8.46 -2.18 -16.90
CA LEU A 119 -9.32 -1.40 -16.00
C LEU A 119 -8.54 -0.79 -14.84
N THR A 120 -7.59 -1.55 -14.30
CA THR A 120 -6.75 -1.15 -13.18
C THR A 120 -5.36 -1.75 -13.32
N ASP A 121 -4.40 -1.09 -12.67
CA ASP A 121 -3.01 -1.53 -12.70
C ASP A 121 -2.51 -1.89 -11.31
N THR A 122 -1.60 -2.86 -11.27
CA THR A 122 -0.92 -3.28 -10.04
C THR A 122 0.59 -3.19 -10.26
N ALA A 123 1.31 -2.65 -9.28
CA ALA A 123 2.77 -2.60 -9.30
C ALA A 123 3.37 -3.51 -8.22
N PHE A 124 4.37 -4.28 -8.62
CA PHE A 124 5.25 -5.03 -7.73
C PHE A 124 6.59 -4.28 -7.66
N LEU A 125 6.95 -3.77 -6.48
CA LEU A 125 8.20 -3.05 -6.23
C LEU A 125 9.10 -3.88 -5.31
N PHE A 126 10.36 -4.07 -5.70
CA PHE A 126 11.32 -4.90 -4.98
C PHE A 126 12.33 -4.00 -4.26
N LYS A 127 12.41 -4.12 -2.93
CA LYS A 127 13.33 -3.31 -2.11
C LYS A 127 14.78 -3.80 -2.28
N PRO A 128 15.75 -2.90 -2.52
CA PRO A 128 17.15 -3.26 -2.70
C PRO A 128 17.89 -3.65 -1.40
#